data_AF-A0A2I0P772-F1
#
_entry.id   AF-A0A2I0P772-F1
#
_cell.length_a   1.000
_cell.length_b   1.000
_cell.length_c   1.000
_cell.angle_alpha   90.00
_cell.angle_beta   90.00
_cell.angle_gamma   90.00
#
_symmetry.space_group_name_H-M   'P 1'
#
loop_
_entity.id
_entity.type
_entity.pdbx_description
1 polymer ?
#
loop_
_entity_poly.entity_id
_entity_poly.type
_entity_poly.pdbx_seq_one_letter_code
_entity_poly.pdbx_strand_id
1 'polypeptide(L)'
;MTTNTIPFGSTLRHWIAVPAISFGGIGIEVLLAFVGFPYAVWAGIAGCVVASCVLCYQAYLKPRRDLVSIFTPLFAFLIFIMPNDISSGVIVQTLFAATIVFLAVRVEKLFNATTPQERTMKDVLNEYIARIEPLFAAIDEETGHLIAQSLLTYKFGLYGSAAEKMTAALARLDTITPQPGALERALLILRERTGDLADSRVTANPEHTFTGADYDDLAIQLRPEQIEDPAALDLDNALVLLYAVGIETSPEDEQALEEHQRFVIQILESYTDKLTP
;
A
#
# COMPACT_ATOMS: atom_id res chain seq x y z
N MET A 1 -12.32 14.68 23.95
CA MET A 1 -12.75 13.40 24.55
C MET A 1 -14.21 13.16 24.15
N THR A 2 -14.43 12.36 23.10
CA THR A 2 -15.75 11.88 22.68
C THR A 2 -15.53 10.46 22.21
N THR A 3 -15.91 9.52 23.06
CA THR A 3 -15.66 8.10 22.95
C THR A 3 -16.43 7.49 21.78
N ASN A 4 -15.68 6.85 20.89
CA ASN A 4 -16.13 5.86 19.94
C ASN A 4 -16.98 4.79 20.62
N THR A 5 -18.15 4.49 20.03
CA THR A 5 -18.83 3.21 20.22
C THR A 5 -19.09 2.61 18.85
N ILE A 6 -18.06 1.99 18.28
CA ILE A 6 -18.21 0.99 17.22
C ILE A 6 -18.53 -0.31 17.93
N PRO A 7 -19.71 -0.93 17.76
CA PRO A 7 -19.96 -2.24 18.31
C PRO A 7 -19.24 -3.27 17.43
N PHE A 8 -18.05 -3.69 17.86
CA PHE A 8 -17.46 -4.95 17.43
C PHE A 8 -18.23 -6.10 18.08
N GLY A 9 -18.71 -7.06 17.28
CA GLY A 9 -19.13 -8.35 17.83
C GLY A 9 -20.38 -8.98 17.21
N SER A 10 -20.42 -9.15 15.90
CA SER A 10 -21.04 -10.37 15.35
C SER A 10 -20.30 -10.82 14.10
N THR A 11 -19.29 -11.67 14.29
CA THR A 11 -18.78 -12.59 13.26
C THR A 11 -19.84 -13.67 12.94
N LEU A 12 -21.11 -13.29 12.87
CA LEU A 12 -22.13 -14.13 12.28
C LEU A 12 -21.81 -14.13 10.79
N ARG A 13 -21.62 -15.31 10.19
CA ARG A 13 -21.38 -15.46 8.75
C ARG A 13 -22.49 -14.73 7.98
N HIS A 14 -22.27 -13.46 7.62
CA HIS A 14 -23.29 -12.60 6.99
C HIS A 14 -23.76 -13.22 5.67
N TRP A 15 -22.89 -13.97 4.97
CA TRP A 15 -23.23 -14.71 3.76
C TRP A 15 -24.23 -15.86 3.98
N ILE A 16 -24.45 -16.36 5.21
CA ILE A 16 -25.47 -17.38 5.53
C ILE A 16 -26.87 -16.76 5.60
N ALA A 17 -26.99 -15.44 5.82
CA ALA A 17 -28.30 -14.79 5.87
C ALA A 17 -29.09 -14.95 4.56
N VAL A 18 -28.40 -14.86 3.41
CA VAL A 18 -29.01 -15.00 2.08
C VAL A 18 -29.64 -16.38 1.87
N PRO A 19 -28.92 -17.52 2.01
CA PRO A 19 -29.52 -18.86 1.92
C PRO A 19 -30.58 -19.12 3.00
N ALA A 20 -30.37 -18.64 4.23
CA ALA A 20 -31.32 -18.87 5.31
C ALA A 20 -32.69 -18.21 5.03
N ILE A 21 -32.68 -16.98 4.52
CA ILE A 21 -33.89 -16.23 4.21
C ILE A 21 -34.59 -16.80 2.95
N SER A 22 -33.83 -17.13 1.90
CA SER A 22 -34.41 -17.63 0.65
C SER A 22 -34.99 -19.04 0.78
N PHE A 23 -34.20 -20.00 1.28
CA PHE A 23 -34.69 -21.37 1.48
C PHE A 23 -35.68 -21.46 2.64
N GLY A 24 -35.59 -20.58 3.64
CA GLY A 24 -36.59 -20.45 4.69
C GLY A 24 -37.96 -20.05 4.14
N GLY A 25 -38.01 -19.06 3.25
CA GLY A 25 -39.26 -18.65 2.58
C GLY A 25 -39.89 -19.77 1.74
N ILE A 26 -39.07 -20.48 0.96
CA ILE A 26 -39.53 -21.63 0.15
C ILE A 26 -40.04 -22.77 1.05
N GLY A 27 -39.36 -23.05 2.17
CA GLY A 27 -39.81 -24.06 3.13
C GLY A 27 -41.16 -23.72 3.77
N ILE A 28 -41.38 -22.44 4.09
CA ILE A 28 -42.67 -21.95 4.62
C ILE A 28 -43.76 -22.09 3.56
N GLU A 29 -43.47 -21.76 2.29
CA GLU A 29 -44.40 -21.97 1.18
C GLU A 29 -44.83 -23.43 1.05
N VAL A 30 -43.88 -24.37 1.04
CA VAL A 30 -44.18 -25.81 0.94
C VAL A 30 -45.06 -26.28 2.12
N LEU A 31 -44.78 -25.79 3.33
CA LEU A 31 -45.55 -26.14 4.52
C LEU A 31 -46.97 -25.55 4.47
N LEU A 32 -47.13 -24.30 4.05
CA LEU A 32 -48.45 -23.67 3.89
C LEU A 32 -49.26 -24.31 2.75
N ALA A 33 -48.59 -24.73 1.67
CA ALA A 33 -49.22 -25.46 0.57
C ALA A 33 -49.72 -26.83 1.03
N PHE A 34 -48.98 -27.52 1.90
CA PHE A 34 -49.39 -28.80 2.49
C PHE A 34 -50.65 -28.67 3.36
N VAL A 35 -50.83 -27.52 4.03
CA VAL A 35 -52.02 -27.19 4.83
C VAL A 35 -53.19 -26.66 3.96
N GLY A 36 -52.98 -26.51 2.65
CA GLY A 36 -54.00 -26.07 1.69
C GLY A 36 -54.26 -24.57 1.70
N PHE A 37 -53.30 -23.75 2.14
CA PHE A 37 -53.45 -22.30 2.19
C PHE A 37 -53.33 -21.67 0.78
N PRO A 38 -54.31 -20.87 0.33
CA PRO A 38 -54.39 -20.40 -1.06
C PRO A 38 -53.30 -19.39 -1.46
N TYR A 39 -52.63 -18.75 -0.50
CA TYR A 39 -51.59 -17.75 -0.75
C TYR A 39 -50.18 -18.22 -0.35
N ALA A 40 -49.97 -19.54 -0.24
CA ALA A 40 -48.69 -20.11 0.18
C ALA A 40 -47.50 -19.64 -0.68
N VAL A 41 -47.72 -19.46 -1.99
CA VAL A 41 -46.72 -19.02 -2.98
C VAL A 41 -46.10 -17.66 -2.67
N TRP A 42 -46.86 -16.77 -2.00
CA TRP A 42 -46.35 -15.45 -1.63
C TRP A 42 -45.26 -15.51 -0.57
N ALA A 43 -45.22 -16.56 0.26
CA ALA A 43 -44.20 -16.71 1.28
C ALA A 43 -42.82 -17.00 0.67
N GLY A 44 -42.73 -17.86 -0.35
CA GLY A 44 -41.48 -18.13 -1.05
C GLY A 44 -41.01 -16.96 -1.90
N ILE A 45 -41.93 -16.29 -2.60
CA ILE A 45 -41.64 -15.05 -3.34
C ILE A 45 -41.08 -13.98 -2.41
N ALA A 46 -41.75 -13.71 -1.28
CA ALA A 46 -41.29 -12.72 -0.31
C ALA A 46 -39.90 -13.07 0.24
N GLY A 47 -39.64 -14.35 0.55
CA GLY A 47 -38.32 -14.82 0.98
C GLY A 47 -37.22 -14.55 -0.05
N CYS A 48 -37.46 -14.85 -1.32
CA CYS A 48 -36.51 -14.60 -2.41
C CYS A 48 -36.23 -13.11 -2.63
N VAL A 49 -37.27 -12.26 -2.58
CA VAL A 49 -37.14 -10.81 -2.72
C VAL A 49 -36.35 -10.22 -1.56
N VAL A 50 -36.70 -10.57 -0.32
CA VAL A 50 -35.95 -10.09 0.87
C VAL A 50 -34.49 -10.54 0.82
N ALA A 51 -34.24 -11.80 0.48
CA ALA A 51 -32.87 -12.31 0.35
C ALA A 51 -32.06 -11.56 -0.72
N SER A 52 -32.69 -11.18 -1.84
CA SER A 52 -32.03 -10.38 -2.89
C SER A 52 -31.65 -8.97 -2.42
N CYS A 53 -32.50 -8.32 -1.62
CA CYS A 53 -32.21 -7.02 -1.01
C CYS A 53 -31.06 -7.11 0.01
N VAL A 54 -31.04 -8.19 0.81
CA VAL A 54 -29.94 -8.46 1.74
C VAL A 54 -28.62 -8.67 0.99
N LEU A 55 -28.63 -9.43 -0.12
CA LEU A 55 -27.44 -9.59 -0.96
C LEU A 55 -26.96 -8.26 -1.56
N CYS A 56 -27.89 -7.44 -2.06
CA CYS A 56 -27.56 -6.10 -2.57
C CYS A 56 -26.91 -5.22 -1.50
N TYR A 57 -27.48 -5.21 -0.30
CA TYR A 57 -26.91 -4.48 0.83
C TYR A 57 -25.50 -4.99 1.18
N GLN A 58 -25.29 -6.32 1.23
CA GLN A 58 -23.97 -6.90 1.46
C GLN A 58 -22.97 -6.54 0.36
N ALA A 59 -23.37 -6.59 -0.91
CA ALA A 59 -22.52 -6.23 -2.04
C ALA A 59 -22.18 -4.73 -2.09
N TYR A 60 -23.08 -3.86 -1.62
CA TYR A 60 -22.85 -2.42 -1.55
C TYR A 60 -21.79 -2.04 -0.51
N LEU A 61 -21.73 -2.76 0.62
CA LEU A 61 -20.80 -2.50 1.71
C LEU A 61 -19.36 -3.02 1.45
N LYS A 62 -19.14 -3.82 0.40
CA LYS A 62 -17.80 -4.35 0.09
C LYS A 62 -16.96 -3.34 -0.70
N PRO A 63 -15.62 -3.34 -0.52
CA PRO A 63 -14.71 -2.40 -1.20
C PRO A 63 -14.80 -2.46 -2.73
N ARG A 64 -14.99 -3.67 -3.27
CA ARG A 64 -15.24 -3.89 -4.70
C ARG A 64 -16.73 -4.18 -4.91
N ARG A 65 -17.40 -3.28 -5.62
CA ARG A 65 -18.83 -3.38 -5.93
C ARG A 65 -19.07 -4.45 -7.00
N ASP A 66 -19.61 -5.60 -6.60
CA ASP A 66 -20.13 -6.58 -7.56
C ASP A 66 -21.43 -6.07 -8.17
N LEU A 67 -21.36 -5.50 -9.38
CA LEU A 67 -22.51 -4.94 -10.09
C LEU A 67 -23.64 -5.95 -10.22
N VAL A 68 -23.32 -7.23 -10.48
CA VAL A 68 -24.33 -8.28 -10.67
C VAL A 68 -25.13 -8.50 -9.38
N SER A 69 -24.45 -8.53 -8.23
CA SER A 69 -25.08 -8.69 -6.92
C SER A 69 -25.90 -7.46 -6.51
N ILE A 70 -25.47 -6.25 -6.89
CA ILE A 70 -26.21 -5.00 -6.64
C ILE A 70 -27.53 -4.96 -7.43
N PHE A 71 -27.56 -5.49 -8.65
CA PHE A 71 -28.79 -5.55 -9.47
C PHE A 71 -29.67 -6.76 -9.14
N THR A 72 -29.33 -7.60 -8.16
CA THR A 72 -30.13 -8.79 -7.82
C THR A 72 -31.59 -8.49 -7.43
N PRO A 73 -31.91 -7.42 -6.68
CA PRO A 73 -33.29 -7.02 -6.41
C PRO A 73 -34.09 -6.69 -7.67
N LEU A 74 -33.45 -6.12 -8.69
CA LEU A 74 -34.08 -5.84 -9.97
C LEU A 74 -34.46 -7.16 -10.68
N PHE A 75 -33.57 -8.15 -10.66
CA PHE A 75 -33.89 -9.48 -11.22
C PHE A 75 -35.02 -10.17 -10.44
N ALA A 76 -35.04 -10.07 -9.11
CA ALA A 76 -36.15 -10.60 -8.30
C ALA A 76 -37.49 -9.95 -8.67
N PHE A 77 -37.50 -8.63 -8.87
CA PHE A 77 -38.69 -7.89 -9.30
C PHE A 77 -39.17 -8.33 -10.68
N LEU A 78 -38.26 -8.47 -11.65
CA LEU A 78 -38.60 -8.89 -13.01
C LEU A 78 -39.12 -10.34 -13.08
N ILE A 79 -38.61 -11.23 -12.23
CA ILE A 79 -38.99 -12.65 -12.24
C ILE A 79 -40.30 -12.89 -11.49
N PHE A 80 -40.50 -12.24 -10.33
CA PHE A 80 -41.61 -12.58 -9.43
C PHE A 80 -42.74 -11.55 -9.37
N ILE A 81 -42.46 -10.26 -9.60
CA ILE A 81 -43.45 -9.18 -9.45
C ILE A 81 -44.03 -8.75 -10.81
N MET A 82 -43.23 -8.82 -11.88
CA MET A 82 -43.74 -8.59 -13.23
C MET A 82 -44.71 -9.74 -13.63
N PRO A 83 -45.87 -9.44 -14.23
CA PRO A 83 -46.80 -10.47 -14.69
C PRO A 83 -46.11 -11.34 -15.76
N ASN A 84 -45.84 -12.59 -15.41
CA ASN A 84 -45.23 -13.60 -16.28
C ASN A 84 -45.83 -14.96 -15.91
N ASP A 85 -46.15 -15.80 -16.91
CA ASP A 85 -46.76 -17.12 -16.72
C ASP A 85 -45.84 -18.14 -16.02
N ILE A 86 -44.57 -17.76 -15.77
CA ILE A 86 -43.50 -18.62 -15.24
C ILE A 86 -43.21 -18.32 -13.75
N SER A 87 -43.76 -17.23 -13.18
CA SER A 87 -43.31 -16.64 -11.92
C SER A 87 -43.71 -17.38 -10.62
N SER A 88 -44.59 -18.38 -10.70
CA SER A 88 -45.26 -18.97 -9.53
C SER A 88 -44.80 -20.38 -9.15
N GLY A 89 -43.84 -20.96 -9.87
CA GLY A 89 -43.36 -22.32 -9.60
C GLY A 89 -42.29 -22.37 -8.51
N VAL A 90 -42.44 -23.27 -7.54
CA VAL A 90 -41.41 -23.64 -6.54
C VAL A 90 -40.05 -23.92 -7.19
N ILE A 91 -40.05 -24.48 -8.41
CA ILE A 91 -38.85 -24.74 -9.21
C ILE A 91 -38.09 -23.44 -9.52
N VAL A 92 -38.79 -22.40 -9.96
CA VAL A 92 -38.19 -21.10 -10.34
C VAL A 92 -37.65 -20.39 -9.10
N GLN A 93 -38.38 -20.45 -7.99
CA GLN A 93 -37.90 -19.92 -6.71
C GLN A 93 -36.63 -20.62 -6.22
N THR A 94 -36.57 -21.96 -6.36
CA THR A 94 -35.41 -22.76 -5.94
C THR A 94 -34.18 -22.44 -6.79
N LEU A 95 -34.34 -22.30 -8.11
CA LEU A 95 -33.25 -21.90 -9.01
C LEU A 95 -32.77 -20.48 -8.74
N PHE A 96 -33.70 -19.56 -8.46
CA PHE A 96 -33.35 -18.20 -8.07
C PHE A 96 -32.58 -18.19 -6.73
N ALA A 97 -33.06 -18.92 -5.72
CA ALA A 97 -32.40 -19.08 -4.44
C ALA A 97 -30.98 -19.65 -4.58
N ALA A 98 -30.78 -20.68 -5.42
CA ALA A 98 -29.45 -21.23 -5.70
C ALA A 98 -28.51 -20.18 -6.35
N THR A 99 -29.03 -19.36 -7.25
CA THR A 99 -28.27 -18.32 -7.96
C THR A 99 -27.79 -17.23 -7.01
N ILE A 100 -28.68 -16.70 -6.16
CA ILE A 100 -28.30 -15.65 -5.20
C ILE A 100 -27.35 -16.16 -4.11
N VAL A 101 -27.40 -17.46 -3.77
CA VAL A 101 -26.46 -18.09 -2.84
C VAL A 101 -25.07 -18.20 -3.46
N PHE A 102 -24.98 -18.60 -4.73
CA PHE A 102 -23.72 -18.59 -5.46
C PHE A 102 -23.10 -17.18 -5.51
N LEU A 103 -23.92 -16.16 -5.80
CA LEU A 103 -23.49 -14.76 -5.77
C LEU A 103 -23.03 -14.32 -4.37
N ALA A 104 -23.76 -14.68 -3.31
CA ALA A 104 -23.35 -14.39 -1.93
C ALA A 104 -21.97 -14.96 -1.57
N VAL A 105 -21.71 -16.21 -1.98
CA VAL A 105 -20.38 -16.85 -1.80
C VAL A 105 -19.32 -16.13 -2.61
N ARG A 106 -19.62 -15.73 -3.84
CA ARG A 106 -18.69 -15.02 -4.73
C ARG A 106 -18.33 -13.64 -4.17
N VAL A 107 -19.31 -12.87 -3.71
CA VAL A 107 -19.10 -11.57 -3.05
C VAL A 107 -18.18 -11.74 -1.84
N GLU A 108 -18.42 -12.76 -1.01
CA GLU A 108 -17.61 -12.98 0.17
C GLU A 108 -16.20 -13.50 -0.13
N LYS A 109 -16.01 -14.37 -1.13
CA LYS A 109 -14.69 -14.94 -1.42
C LYS A 109 -13.82 -14.06 -2.33
N LEU A 110 -14.42 -13.39 -3.31
CA LEU A 110 -13.67 -12.65 -4.34
C LEU A 110 -13.64 -11.14 -4.07
N PHE A 111 -14.69 -10.59 -3.44
CA PHE A 111 -14.81 -9.15 -3.24
C PHE A 111 -14.53 -8.71 -1.78
N ASN A 112 -14.40 -9.67 -0.86
CA ASN A 112 -13.91 -9.44 0.51
C ASN A 112 -12.40 -9.64 0.66
N ALA A 113 -11.71 -10.16 -0.37
CA ALA A 113 -10.27 -10.20 -0.37
C ALA A 113 -9.77 -8.75 -0.45
N THR A 114 -9.35 -8.20 0.69
CA THR A 114 -8.52 -7.00 0.73
C THR A 114 -7.36 -7.29 -0.21
N THR A 115 -7.29 -6.60 -1.34
CA THR A 115 -6.05 -6.60 -2.12
C THR A 115 -4.93 -6.30 -1.13
N PRO A 116 -3.85 -7.08 -1.08
CA PRO A 116 -2.66 -6.64 -0.40
C PRO A 116 -2.40 -5.24 -0.94
N GLN A 117 -2.38 -4.23 -0.07
CA GLN A 117 -1.99 -2.90 -0.47
C GLN A 117 -0.62 -3.07 -1.11
N GLU A 118 -0.50 -2.82 -2.42
CA GLU A 118 0.79 -2.85 -3.09
C GLU A 118 1.67 -1.86 -2.33
N ARG A 119 2.64 -2.39 -1.58
CA ARG A 119 3.54 -1.59 -0.76
C ARG A 119 4.26 -0.64 -1.70
N THR A 120 3.98 0.65 -1.58
CA THR A 120 4.55 1.62 -2.51
C THR A 120 6.01 1.87 -2.13
N MET A 121 6.85 2.27 -3.09
CA MET A 121 8.24 2.66 -2.78
C MET A 121 8.31 3.87 -1.84
N LYS A 122 7.24 4.68 -1.79
CA LYS A 122 7.09 5.74 -0.78
C LYS A 122 6.93 5.15 0.63
N ASP A 123 6.17 4.07 0.79
CA ASP A 123 6.04 3.38 2.08
C ASP A 123 7.39 2.78 2.51
N VAL A 124 8.12 2.17 1.58
CA VAL A 124 9.49 1.67 1.81
C VAL A 124 10.43 2.79 2.27
N LEU A 125 10.39 3.94 1.61
CA LEU A 125 11.20 5.11 1.99
C LEU A 125 10.84 5.63 3.38
N ASN A 126 9.56 5.76 3.70
CA ASN A 126 9.11 6.23 5.00
C ASN A 126 9.51 5.27 6.13
N GLU A 127 9.37 3.95 5.90
CA GLU A 127 9.83 2.93 6.85
C GLU A 127 11.35 3.00 7.07
N TYR A 128 12.11 3.25 6.00
CA TYR A 128 13.54 3.43 6.08
C TYR A 128 13.92 4.68 6.90
N ILE A 129 13.29 5.83 6.63
CA ILE A 129 13.52 7.09 7.36
C ILE A 129 13.26 6.88 8.85
N ALA A 130 12.10 6.30 9.20
CA ALA A 130 11.75 6.00 10.59
C ALA A 130 12.72 5.02 11.27
N ARG A 131 13.34 4.10 10.52
CA ARG A 131 14.31 3.15 11.05
C ARG A 131 15.62 3.83 11.45
N ILE A 132 16.05 4.81 10.66
CA ILE A 132 17.37 5.46 10.82
C ILE A 132 17.32 6.76 11.62
N GLU A 133 16.13 7.34 11.83
CA GLU A 133 15.91 8.55 12.65
C GLU A 133 16.70 8.53 13.99
N PRO A 134 16.72 7.43 14.78
CA PRO A 134 17.43 7.42 16.06
C PRO A 134 18.96 7.56 15.92
N LEU A 135 19.52 7.17 14.78
CA LEU A 135 20.97 7.20 14.54
C LEU A 135 21.48 8.64 14.33
N PHE A 136 20.59 9.55 13.93
CA PHE A 136 20.95 10.90 13.51
C PHE A 136 20.43 11.98 14.45
N ALA A 137 19.84 11.61 15.59
CA ALA A 137 19.41 12.55 16.63
C ALA A 137 20.55 13.44 17.19
N ALA A 138 21.82 13.04 16.99
CA ALA A 138 23.00 13.80 17.37
C ALA A 138 23.44 14.86 16.34
N ILE A 139 22.83 14.88 15.15
CA ILE A 139 23.14 15.81 14.08
C ILE A 139 22.40 17.12 14.33
N ASP A 140 23.14 18.22 14.40
CA ASP A 140 22.58 19.56 14.53
C ASP A 140 21.97 20.06 13.20
N GLU A 141 21.05 21.00 13.29
CA GLU A 141 20.32 21.55 12.14
C GLU A 141 21.24 22.12 11.06
N GLU A 142 22.38 22.73 11.42
CA GLU A 142 23.31 23.31 10.43
C GLU A 142 24.06 22.22 9.66
N THR A 143 24.43 21.11 10.33
CA THR A 143 24.97 19.92 9.66
C THR A 143 23.91 19.28 8.75
N GLY A 144 22.66 19.17 9.23
CA GLY A 144 21.52 18.70 8.43
C GLY A 144 21.29 19.54 7.18
N HIS A 145 21.34 20.87 7.31
CA HIS A 145 21.22 21.82 6.22
C HIS A 145 22.29 21.63 5.14
N LEU A 146 23.55 21.46 5.54
CA LEU A 146 24.65 21.21 4.59
C LEU A 146 24.45 19.89 3.83
N ILE A 147 23.96 18.86 4.51
CA ILE A 147 23.64 17.56 3.91
C ILE A 147 22.49 17.71 2.89
N ALA A 148 21.39 18.33 3.29
CA ALA A 148 20.24 18.58 2.41
C ALA A 148 20.65 19.38 1.16
N GLN A 149 21.38 20.47 1.34
CA GLN A 149 21.85 21.27 0.22
C GLN A 149 22.86 20.55 -0.66
N SER A 150 23.71 19.68 -0.12
CA SER A 150 24.63 18.87 -0.93
C SER A 150 23.87 17.95 -1.90
N LEU A 151 22.79 17.32 -1.43
CA LEU A 151 21.93 16.48 -2.24
C LEU A 151 21.17 17.29 -3.30
N LEU A 152 20.59 18.44 -2.92
CA LEU A 152 19.85 19.30 -3.84
C LEU A 152 20.75 19.87 -4.94
N THR A 153 21.93 20.40 -4.57
CA THR A 153 22.90 20.93 -5.54
C THR A 153 23.43 19.83 -6.46
N TYR A 154 23.67 18.62 -5.97
CA TYR A 154 23.99 17.46 -6.79
C TYR A 154 22.89 17.17 -7.81
N LYS A 155 21.63 17.08 -7.35
CA LYS A 155 20.47 16.82 -8.22
C LYS A 155 20.32 17.86 -9.33
N PHE A 156 20.62 19.13 -9.04
CA PHE A 156 20.57 20.21 -10.02
C PHE A 156 21.81 20.30 -10.93
N GLY A 157 22.77 19.39 -10.80
CA GLY A 157 23.99 19.36 -11.62
C GLY A 157 25.03 20.41 -11.23
N LEU A 158 24.89 21.05 -10.07
CA LEU A 158 25.83 22.06 -9.55
C LEU A 158 26.98 21.37 -8.78
N TYR A 159 27.71 20.49 -9.47
CA TYR A 159 28.64 19.54 -8.84
C TYR A 159 29.78 20.20 -8.03
N GLY A 160 30.33 21.32 -8.50
CA GLY A 160 31.36 22.06 -7.75
C GLY A 160 30.83 22.59 -6.42
N SER A 161 29.62 23.15 -6.42
CA SER A 161 28.97 23.62 -5.18
C SER A 161 28.57 22.47 -4.26
N ALA A 162 28.12 21.34 -4.83
CA ALA A 162 27.84 20.13 -4.08
C ALA A 162 29.10 19.62 -3.34
N ALA A 163 30.24 19.58 -4.02
CA ALA A 163 31.53 19.17 -3.43
C ALA A 163 31.98 20.08 -2.27
N GLU A 164 31.81 21.39 -2.40
CA GLU A 164 32.09 22.36 -1.32
C GLU A 164 31.20 22.10 -0.10
N LYS A 165 29.90 21.90 -0.31
CA LYS A 165 28.93 21.63 0.77
C LYS A 165 29.19 20.31 1.48
N MET A 166 29.54 19.26 0.74
CA MET A 166 29.92 17.97 1.34
C MET A 166 31.20 18.09 2.16
N THR A 167 32.17 18.89 1.69
CA THR A 167 33.40 19.13 2.45
C THR A 167 33.12 19.86 3.76
N ALA A 168 32.21 20.84 3.75
CA ALA A 168 31.76 21.51 4.97
C ALA A 168 30.98 20.58 5.90
N ALA A 169 30.09 19.74 5.37
CA ALA A 169 29.34 18.75 6.16
C ALA A 169 30.27 17.74 6.83
N LEU A 170 31.26 17.19 6.11
CA LEU A 170 32.25 16.26 6.65
C LEU A 170 33.05 16.89 7.81
N ALA A 171 33.51 18.13 7.64
CA ALA A 171 34.26 18.84 8.69
C ALA A 171 33.46 19.03 9.98
N ARG A 172 32.13 19.15 9.89
CA ARG A 172 31.24 19.19 11.06
C ARG A 172 31.01 17.80 11.64
N LEU A 173 30.84 16.80 10.79
CA LEU A 173 30.62 15.41 11.18
C LEU A 173 31.78 14.87 12.03
N ASP A 174 33.01 15.28 11.74
CA ASP A 174 34.22 14.95 12.52
C ASP A 174 34.15 15.40 13.99
N THR A 175 33.26 16.34 14.32
CA THR A 175 33.06 16.84 15.68
C THR A 175 32.01 16.06 16.48
N ILE A 176 31.22 15.20 15.82
CA ILE A 176 30.13 14.43 16.42
C ILE A 176 30.67 13.09 16.96
N THR A 177 30.30 12.75 18.20
CA THR A 177 30.69 11.48 18.84
C THR A 177 29.48 10.74 19.43
N PRO A 178 29.26 9.46 19.12
CA PRO A 178 30.01 8.63 18.17
C PRO A 178 29.83 9.10 16.71
N GLN A 179 30.88 8.95 15.91
CA GLN A 179 30.87 9.37 14.52
C GLN A 179 29.94 8.45 13.70
N PRO A 180 28.96 8.99 12.96
CA PRO A 180 28.05 8.20 12.13
C PRO A 180 28.77 7.73 10.86
N GLY A 181 29.41 6.57 10.93
CA GLY A 181 30.29 6.05 9.87
C GLY A 181 29.61 5.85 8.51
N ALA A 182 28.34 5.41 8.50
CA ALA A 182 27.59 5.26 7.25
C ALA A 182 27.32 6.63 6.57
N LEU A 183 27.03 7.66 7.36
CA LEU A 183 26.79 9.01 6.83
C LEU A 183 28.08 9.66 6.30
N GLU A 184 29.20 9.47 7.01
CA GLU A 184 30.51 9.92 6.55
C GLU A 184 30.85 9.30 5.19
N ARG A 185 30.68 7.98 5.06
CA ARG A 185 30.90 7.26 3.80
C ARG A 185 29.98 7.74 2.69
N ALA A 186 28.69 7.96 2.97
CA ALA A 186 27.75 8.49 1.98
C ALA A 186 28.19 9.86 1.44
N LEU A 187 28.64 10.76 2.31
CA LEU A 187 29.19 12.06 1.91
C LEU A 187 30.47 11.91 1.09
N LEU A 188 31.37 10.99 1.45
CA LEU A 188 32.60 10.72 0.71
C LEU A 188 32.34 10.15 -0.69
N ILE A 189 31.43 9.17 -0.81
CA ILE A 189 31.01 8.55 -2.07
C ILE A 189 30.41 9.62 -3.00
N LEU A 190 29.48 10.43 -2.49
CA LEU A 190 28.87 11.48 -3.30
C LEU A 190 29.91 12.56 -3.68
N ARG A 191 30.81 12.93 -2.76
CA ARG A 191 31.86 13.93 -3.03
C ARG A 191 32.80 13.48 -4.14
N GLU A 192 33.28 12.24 -4.09
CA GLU A 192 34.10 11.64 -5.14
C GLU A 192 33.37 11.70 -6.49
N ARG A 193 32.10 11.27 -6.51
CA ARG A 193 31.29 11.28 -7.72
C ARG A 193 31.09 12.69 -8.28
N THR A 194 30.83 13.67 -7.43
CA THR A 194 30.68 15.07 -7.87
C THR A 194 31.96 15.70 -8.37
N GLY A 195 33.10 15.36 -7.76
CA GLY A 195 34.41 15.82 -8.24
C GLY A 195 34.69 15.32 -9.65
N ASP A 196 34.45 14.04 -9.91
CA ASP A 196 34.60 13.48 -11.25
C ASP A 196 33.64 14.08 -12.26
N LEU A 197 32.37 14.28 -11.89
CA LEU A 197 31.38 14.88 -12.79
C LEU A 197 31.69 16.36 -13.08
N ALA A 198 32.22 17.11 -12.12
CA ALA A 198 32.68 18.49 -12.33
C ALA A 198 33.82 18.55 -13.37
N ASP A 199 34.69 17.54 -13.37
CA ASP A 199 35.78 17.37 -14.34
C ASP A 199 35.36 16.63 -15.63
N SER A 200 34.06 16.33 -15.79
CA SER A 200 33.52 15.54 -16.92
C SER A 200 34.17 14.15 -17.08
N ARG A 201 34.54 13.52 -15.95
CA ARG A 201 35.14 12.18 -15.89
C ARG A 201 34.12 11.14 -15.43
N VAL A 202 34.40 9.88 -15.77
CA VAL A 202 33.67 8.71 -15.25
C VAL A 202 34.47 8.11 -14.11
N THR A 203 33.84 7.97 -12.94
CA THR A 203 34.42 7.24 -11.80
C THR A 203 34.47 5.76 -12.13
N ALA A 204 35.64 5.26 -12.54
CA ALA A 204 35.82 3.88 -12.97
C ALA A 204 36.17 2.94 -11.81
N ASN A 205 36.84 3.44 -10.77
CA ASN A 205 37.22 2.71 -9.57
C ASN A 205 37.05 3.64 -8.36
N PRO A 206 35.91 3.61 -7.66
CA PRO A 206 35.70 4.47 -6.51
C PRO A 206 36.65 4.12 -5.36
N GLU A 207 37.27 5.14 -4.76
CA GLU A 207 38.08 5.02 -3.55
C GLU A 207 37.19 4.80 -2.31
N HIS A 208 35.98 5.35 -2.33
CA HIS A 208 35.03 5.27 -1.23
C HIS A 208 33.87 4.32 -1.56
N THR A 209 33.61 3.38 -0.66
CA THR A 209 32.53 2.38 -0.76
C THR A 209 31.95 2.10 0.62
N PHE A 210 30.74 1.56 0.67
CA PHE A 210 30.17 1.10 1.93
C PHE A 210 30.85 -0.19 2.40
N THR A 211 30.98 -0.32 3.71
CA THR A 211 31.56 -1.50 4.35
C THR A 211 30.47 -2.34 5.01
N GLY A 212 30.79 -3.59 5.37
CA GLY A 212 29.82 -4.47 6.04
C GLY A 212 29.29 -3.93 7.38
N ALA A 213 29.99 -2.97 8.00
CA ALA A 213 29.51 -2.29 9.21
C ALA A 213 28.37 -1.29 8.94
N ASP A 214 28.23 -0.82 7.69
CA ASP A 214 27.24 0.18 7.31
C ASP A 214 25.92 -0.44 6.83
N TYR A 215 25.89 -1.75 6.57
CA TYR A 215 24.79 -2.40 5.84
C TYR A 215 23.44 -2.29 6.56
N ASP A 216 23.44 -2.30 7.89
CA ASP A 216 22.23 -2.16 8.70
C ASP A 216 21.60 -0.75 8.53
N ASP A 217 22.41 0.24 8.16
CA ASP A 217 22.01 1.64 7.98
C ASP A 217 21.55 1.93 6.54
N LEU A 218 21.72 1.00 5.58
CA LEU A 218 21.41 1.22 4.16
C LEU A 218 19.96 0.87 3.80
N ALA A 219 19.38 1.65 2.89
CA ALA A 219 18.02 1.44 2.39
C ALA A 219 17.90 0.21 1.47
N ILE A 220 18.87 0.04 0.57
CA ILE A 220 18.87 -0.98 -0.47
C ILE A 220 19.90 -2.06 -0.07
N GLN A 221 19.39 -3.15 0.50
CA GLN A 221 20.19 -4.30 0.90
C GLN A 221 19.98 -5.45 -0.09
N LEU A 222 20.94 -5.66 -0.98
CA LEU A 222 20.91 -6.72 -1.98
C LEU A 222 21.87 -7.85 -1.61
N ARG A 223 21.51 -9.08 -1.97
CA ARG A 223 22.46 -10.20 -1.91
C ARG A 223 23.56 -9.99 -2.96
N PRO A 224 24.81 -10.43 -2.71
CA PRO A 224 25.93 -10.23 -3.64
C PRO A 224 25.65 -10.68 -5.07
N GLU A 225 24.84 -11.72 -5.26
CA GLU A 225 24.49 -12.26 -6.58
C GLU A 225 23.49 -11.40 -7.36
N GLN A 226 22.82 -10.46 -6.68
CA GLN A 226 21.82 -9.55 -7.27
C GLN A 226 22.43 -8.18 -7.62
N ILE A 227 23.70 -7.96 -7.26
CA ILE A 227 24.43 -6.72 -7.50
C ILE A 227 25.05 -6.77 -8.89
N GLU A 228 24.55 -5.91 -9.79
CA GLU A 228 25.08 -5.78 -11.14
C GLU A 228 26.27 -4.83 -11.18
N ASP A 229 26.14 -3.68 -10.51
CA ASP A 229 27.18 -2.66 -10.37
C ASP A 229 27.26 -2.21 -8.90
N PRO A 230 28.30 -2.64 -8.16
CA PRO A 230 28.50 -2.24 -6.76
C PRO A 230 28.67 -0.74 -6.58
N ALA A 231 29.33 -0.05 -7.50
CA ALA A 231 29.60 1.38 -7.39
C ALA A 231 28.31 2.20 -7.59
N ALA A 232 27.45 1.76 -8.52
CA ALA A 232 26.13 2.37 -8.69
C ALA A 232 25.23 2.14 -7.46
N LEU A 233 25.24 0.92 -6.89
CA LEU A 233 24.47 0.62 -5.69
C LEU A 233 24.91 1.48 -4.49
N ASP A 234 26.22 1.65 -4.32
CA ASP A 234 26.79 2.49 -3.26
C ASP A 234 26.39 3.96 -3.43
N LEU A 235 26.41 4.48 -4.66
CA LEU A 235 25.93 5.83 -4.92
C LEU A 235 24.43 5.98 -4.64
N ASP A 236 23.61 5.03 -5.08
CA ASP A 236 22.16 5.05 -4.86
C ASP A 236 21.82 5.00 -3.35
N ASN A 237 22.48 4.12 -2.60
CA ASN A 237 22.35 4.06 -1.14
C ASN A 237 22.81 5.35 -0.46
N ALA A 238 23.91 5.96 -0.93
CA ALA A 238 24.39 7.24 -0.41
C ALA A 238 23.34 8.35 -0.63
N LEU A 239 22.73 8.44 -1.82
CA LEU A 239 21.70 9.43 -2.13
C LEU A 239 20.45 9.24 -1.26
N VAL A 240 20.00 7.99 -1.07
CA VAL A 240 18.83 7.69 -0.22
C VAL A 240 19.12 8.01 1.24
N LEU A 241 20.32 7.69 1.75
CA LEU A 241 20.73 8.00 3.12
C LEU A 241 20.84 9.50 3.36
N LEU A 242 21.50 10.25 2.47
CA LEU A 242 21.62 11.71 2.59
C LEU A 242 20.26 12.40 2.53
N TYR A 243 19.32 11.89 1.74
CA TYR A 243 17.94 12.38 1.74
C TYR A 243 17.25 12.16 3.08
N ALA A 244 17.34 10.94 3.62
CA ALA A 244 16.70 10.61 4.88
C ALA A 244 17.28 11.40 6.07
N VAL A 245 18.59 11.67 6.07
CA VAL A 245 19.20 12.56 7.06
C VAL A 245 18.74 14.00 6.83
N GLY A 246 18.78 14.49 5.60
CA GLY A 246 18.41 15.86 5.27
C GLY A 246 16.97 16.21 5.63
N ILE A 247 16.03 15.30 5.39
CA ILE A 247 14.60 15.56 5.68
C ILE A 247 14.31 15.58 7.19
N GLU A 248 15.00 14.75 7.97
CA GLU A 248 14.80 14.69 9.43
C GLU A 248 15.54 15.80 10.19
N THR A 249 16.65 16.28 9.65
CA THR A 249 17.57 17.17 10.38
C THR A 249 17.63 18.60 9.82
N SER A 250 17.03 18.88 8.66
CA SER A 250 16.97 20.24 8.08
C SER A 250 15.54 20.76 7.91
N PRO A 251 14.97 21.42 8.93
CA PRO A 251 13.67 22.08 8.80
C PRO A 251 13.65 23.18 7.73
N GLU A 252 14.80 23.82 7.47
CA GLU A 252 14.91 24.88 6.46
C GLU A 252 14.78 24.35 5.02
N ASP A 253 15.23 23.12 4.77
CA ASP A 253 15.20 22.50 3.44
C ASP A 253 14.07 21.47 3.27
N GLU A 254 13.28 21.21 4.32
CA GLU A 254 12.21 20.19 4.34
C GLU A 254 11.30 20.30 3.12
N GLN A 255 10.74 21.50 2.88
CA GLN A 255 9.86 21.75 1.73
C GLN A 255 10.55 21.44 0.40
N ALA A 256 11.80 21.88 0.22
CA ALA A 256 12.55 21.65 -1.01
C ALA A 256 12.85 20.15 -1.23
N LEU A 257 13.15 19.42 -0.15
CA LEU A 257 13.37 17.98 -0.18
C LEU A 257 12.07 17.22 -0.48
N GLU A 258 10.92 17.63 0.09
CA GLU A 258 9.61 17.05 -0.22
C GLU A 258 9.23 17.23 -1.70
N GLU A 259 9.38 18.44 -2.24
CA GLU A 259 9.16 18.75 -3.66
C GLU A 259 10.04 17.90 -4.58
N HIS A 260 11.15 17.39 -4.05
CA HIS A 260 12.14 16.62 -4.76
C HIS A 260 12.23 15.14 -4.37
N GLN A 261 11.34 14.68 -3.49
CA GLN A 261 11.25 13.29 -3.01
C GLN A 261 11.13 12.27 -4.15
N ARG A 262 10.50 12.64 -5.27
CA ARG A 262 10.35 11.77 -6.45
C ARG A 262 11.70 11.25 -6.97
N PHE A 263 12.77 12.01 -6.83
CA PHE A 263 14.12 11.60 -7.22
C PHE A 263 14.57 10.35 -6.46
N VAL A 264 14.38 10.34 -5.14
CA VAL A 264 14.77 9.21 -4.28
C VAL A 264 13.83 8.03 -4.46
N ILE A 265 12.52 8.29 -4.63
CA ILE A 265 11.55 7.25 -4.97
C ILE A 265 11.93 6.55 -6.29
N GLN A 266 12.37 7.29 -7.31
CA GLN A 266 12.79 6.70 -8.59
C GLN A 266 14.02 5.78 -8.44
N ILE A 267 14.96 6.14 -7.56
CA ILE A 267 16.09 5.26 -7.22
C ILE A 267 15.53 3.94 -6.65
N LEU A 268 14.69 4.00 -5.62
CA LEU A 268 14.08 2.81 -5.02
C LEU A 268 13.23 2.00 -6.01
N GLU A 269 12.49 2.68 -6.90
CA GLU A 269 11.69 2.05 -7.95
C GLU A 269 12.54 1.16 -8.88
N SER A 270 13.79 1.55 -9.16
CA SER A 270 14.71 0.73 -9.97
C SER A 270 15.10 -0.60 -9.31
N TYR A 271 14.88 -0.74 -8.01
CA TYR A 271 15.14 -1.94 -7.22
C TYR A 271 13.85 -2.65 -6.78
N THR A 272 12.67 -2.25 -7.28
CA THR A 272 11.36 -2.81 -6.86
C THR A 272 11.32 -4.33 -6.86
N ASP A 273 11.79 -4.95 -7.96
CA ASP A 273 11.78 -6.41 -8.15
C ASP A 273 12.74 -7.14 -7.20
N LYS A 274 13.71 -6.42 -6.63
CA LYS A 274 14.72 -6.94 -5.69
C LYS A 274 14.37 -6.67 -4.23
N LEU A 275 13.59 -5.60 -3.95
CA LEU A 275 13.19 -5.15 -2.61
C LEU A 275 11.80 -5.65 -2.18
N THR A 276 10.95 -6.06 -3.12
CA THR A 276 9.59 -6.53 -2.85
C THR A 276 9.53 -8.03 -3.18
N PRO A 277 9.36 -8.93 -2.18
CA PRO A 277 9.32 -10.38 -2.40
C PRO A 277 8.02 -10.88 -3.05
#